data_AF-A0A925BAD6-F1
#
_entry.id   AF-A0A925BAD6-F1
#
_cell.length_a   1.000
_cell.length_b   1.000
_cell.length_c   1.000
_cell.angle_alpha   90.00
_cell.angle_beta   90.00
_cell.angle_gamma   90.00
#
_symmetry.space_group_name_H-M   'P 1'
#
loop_
_entity.id
_entity.type
_entity.pdbx_description
1 polymer ?
#
loop_
_entity_poly.entity_id
_entity_poly.type
_entity_poly.pdbx_seq_one_letter_code
_entity_poly.pdbx_strand_id
1 'polypeptide(L)'
;TGSSEILLTPIHEKGGKKAVVIPISATEAYVAEVRGGDGLPEAKKFGVLLYRVSLTARREGFLRVIAAAPDDLDPTLERRFVALYNALYTGGVVLDDEATPARIEIIERVGKGFRLRVTR
;
A
#
# COMPACT_ATOMS: atom_id res chain seq x y z
N THR A 1 -16.27 11.96 11.11
CA THR A 1 -15.27 11.47 10.14
C THR A 1 -14.63 12.66 9.46
N GLY A 2 -13.30 12.69 9.41
CA GLY A 2 -12.50 13.73 8.76
C GLY A 2 -11.75 13.15 7.56
N SER A 3 -11.52 13.98 6.53
CA SER A 3 -10.75 13.60 5.36
C SER A 3 -9.53 14.51 5.21
N SER A 4 -8.41 13.94 4.76
CA SER A 4 -7.17 14.68 4.50
C SER A 4 -6.51 14.19 3.23
N GLU A 5 -5.89 15.10 2.49
CA GLU A 5 -5.06 14.76 1.35
C GLU A 5 -3.58 14.76 1.74
N ILE A 6 -2.87 13.73 1.31
CA ILE A 6 -1.49 13.47 1.68
C ILE A 6 -0.71 13.13 0.42
N LEU A 7 0.33 13.90 0.14
CA LEU A 7 1.33 13.53 -0.86
C LEU A 7 2.35 12.58 -0.24
N LEU A 8 2.40 11.35 -0.75
CA LEU A 8 3.44 10.39 -0.43
C LEU A 8 4.54 10.40 -1.48
N THR A 9 5.77 10.30 -1.01
CA THR A 9 7.00 10.19 -1.80
C THR A 9 7.55 8.77 -1.67
N PRO A 10 8.25 8.24 -2.70
CA PRO A 10 8.79 6.89 -2.67
C PRO A 10 9.75 6.67 -1.52
N ILE A 11 9.80 5.43 -1.03
CA ILE A 11 10.65 5.08 0.10
C ILE A 11 12.14 5.27 -0.18
N HIS A 12 12.60 5.09 -1.43
CA HIS A 12 14.00 5.27 -1.81
C HIS A 12 14.40 6.74 -2.03
N GLU A 13 13.43 7.64 -2.21
CA GLU A 13 13.69 9.06 -2.40
C GLU A 13 14.00 9.76 -1.08
N LYS A 14 14.81 10.83 -1.10
CA LYS A 14 15.11 11.60 0.11
C LYS A 14 13.95 12.55 0.48
N GLY A 15 13.62 12.63 1.77
CA GLY A 15 12.65 13.59 2.31
C GLY A 15 11.18 13.29 1.93
N GLY A 16 10.25 14.15 2.35
CA GLY A 16 8.82 13.95 2.11
C GLY A 16 8.19 12.84 2.98
N LYS A 17 6.85 12.77 2.98
CA LYS A 17 6.13 11.74 3.73
C LYS A 17 6.21 10.40 2.98
N LYS A 18 6.48 9.31 3.69
CA LYS A 18 6.77 7.99 3.08
C LYS A 18 5.59 7.04 3.10
N ALA A 19 4.84 7.11 4.19
CA ALA A 19 3.68 6.27 4.39
C ALA A 19 2.58 7.08 5.08
N VAL A 20 1.35 6.59 4.93
CA VAL A 20 0.26 6.90 5.84
C VAL A 20 -0.04 5.64 6.65
N VAL A 21 -0.16 5.81 7.96
CA VAL A 21 -0.57 4.76 8.90
C VAL A 21 -1.93 5.15 9.46
N ILE A 22 -2.92 4.28 9.28
CA ILE A 22 -4.27 4.40 9.82
C ILE A 22 -4.42 3.36 10.92
N PRO A 23 -4.32 3.75 12.21
CA PRO A 23 -4.67 2.86 13.30
C PRO A 23 -6.14 2.47 13.19
N ILE A 24 -6.43 1.18 13.28
CA ILE A 24 -7.80 0.65 13.29
C ILE A 24 -8.16 0.01 14.64
N SER A 25 -7.15 -0.30 15.47
CA SER A 25 -7.30 -0.68 16.87
C SER A 25 -6.01 -0.34 17.63
N ALA A 26 -5.95 -0.71 18.92
CA ALA A 26 -4.73 -0.58 19.73
C ALA A 26 -3.58 -1.49 19.24
N THR A 27 -3.87 -2.52 18.43
CA THR A 27 -2.92 -3.54 18.01
C THR A 27 -2.83 -3.69 16.50
N GLU A 28 -3.60 -2.93 15.72
CA GLU A 28 -3.68 -3.08 14.27
C GLU A 28 -3.75 -1.73 13.54
N ALA A 29 -3.14 -1.70 12.35
CA ALA A 29 -3.17 -0.54 11.47
C ALA A 29 -3.14 -0.94 9.99
N TYR A 30 -3.75 -0.13 9.15
CA TYR A 30 -3.46 -0.11 7.71
C TYR A 30 -2.29 0.81 7.44
N VAL A 31 -1.42 0.42 6.51
CA VAL A 31 -0.29 1.21 6.06
C VAL A 31 -0.31 1.25 4.54
N ALA A 32 -0.22 2.46 3.99
CA ALA A 32 0.00 2.68 2.57
C ALA A 32 1.32 3.42 2.35
N GLU A 33 2.19 2.86 1.52
CA GLU A 33 3.51 3.44 1.19
C GLU A 33 3.75 3.43 -0.32
N VAL A 34 4.49 4.43 -0.80
CA VAL A 34 4.86 4.48 -2.22
C VAL A 34 6.14 3.67 -2.44
N ARG A 35 6.02 2.64 -3.28
CA ARG A 35 7.15 1.87 -3.79
C ARG A 35 7.54 2.43 -5.15
N GLY A 36 8.83 2.55 -5.36
CA GLY A 36 9.44 2.77 -6.66
C GLY A 36 10.77 2.06 -6.70
N GLY A 37 11.16 1.55 -7.87
CA GLY A 37 12.42 0.85 -8.05
C GLY A 37 13.37 1.64 -8.94
N ASP A 38 14.39 2.23 -8.34
CA ASP A 38 15.66 2.39 -9.05
C ASP A 38 16.30 0.99 -9.14
N GLY A 39 16.77 0.58 -10.33
CA GLY A 39 17.54 -0.68 -10.51
C GLY A 39 16.76 -1.93 -10.94
N LEU A 40 15.50 -1.81 -11.36
CA LEU A 40 14.69 -2.93 -11.83
C LEU A 40 13.89 -2.50 -13.11
N PRO A 41 13.80 -3.29 -14.20
CA PRO A 41 13.14 -2.88 -15.48
C PRO A 41 11.64 -2.43 -15.39
N GLU A 42 11.27 -1.40 -16.15
CA GLU A 42 10.36 -0.29 -15.77
C GLU A 42 8.85 -0.56 -15.53
N ALA A 43 8.17 -1.52 -16.17
CA ALA A 43 6.71 -1.40 -16.30
C ALA A 43 5.84 -1.86 -15.10
N LYS A 44 6.41 -2.52 -14.08
CA LYS A 44 5.65 -3.14 -12.96
C LYS A 44 6.05 -2.67 -11.55
N LYS A 45 6.68 -1.49 -11.42
CA LYS A 45 7.57 -1.19 -10.27
C LYS A 45 7.28 0.06 -9.48
N PHE A 46 6.14 0.70 -9.74
CA PHE A 46 5.85 2.00 -9.16
C PHE A 46 4.36 2.12 -8.82
N GLY A 47 4.06 2.34 -7.54
CA GLY A 47 2.69 2.40 -7.05
C GLY A 47 2.62 2.41 -5.53
N VAL A 48 1.40 2.38 -5.01
CA VAL A 48 1.12 2.35 -3.58
C VAL A 48 0.96 0.90 -3.14
N LEU A 49 1.78 0.46 -2.20
CA LEU A 49 1.63 -0.81 -1.50
C LEU A 49 0.71 -0.60 -0.29
N LEU A 50 -0.36 -1.38 -0.19
CA LEU A 50 -1.24 -1.40 0.97
C LEU A 50 -1.02 -2.68 1.77
N TYR A 51 -0.90 -2.57 3.08
CA TYR A 51 -0.80 -3.72 3.97
C TYR A 51 -1.44 -3.43 5.32
N ARG A 52 -1.83 -4.49 6.02
CA ARG A 52 -2.25 -4.47 7.42
C ARG A 52 -1.11 -4.98 8.28
N VAL A 53 -0.84 -4.28 9.37
CA VAL A 53 0.06 -4.71 10.44
C VAL A 53 -0.78 -5.07 11.66
N SER A 54 -0.40 -6.14 12.34
CA SER A 54 -0.98 -6.59 13.60
C SER A 54 0.12 -6.90 14.60
N LEU A 55 -0.07 -6.56 15.87
CA LEU A 55 0.80 -6.99 16.97
C LEU A 55 0.52 -8.44 17.40
N THR A 56 -0.57 -9.03 16.91
CA THR A 56 -0.92 -10.43 17.17
C THR A 56 -0.65 -11.25 15.91
N ALA A 57 0.28 -12.19 15.97
CA ALA A 57 0.58 -13.06 14.85
C ALA A 57 -0.66 -13.87 14.46
N ARG A 58 -1.13 -13.70 13.23
CA ARG A 58 -2.08 -14.63 12.60
C ARG A 58 -1.29 -15.75 11.93
N ARG A 59 -1.98 -16.78 11.39
CA ARG A 59 -1.33 -17.82 10.57
C ARG A 59 -0.52 -17.22 9.40
N GLU A 60 -0.92 -16.04 8.93
CA GLU A 60 -0.32 -15.29 7.83
C GLU A 60 0.85 -14.38 8.26
N GLY A 61 1.16 -14.29 9.57
CA GLY A 61 2.20 -13.43 10.14
C GLY A 61 1.67 -12.11 10.72
N PHE A 62 2.59 -11.21 11.07
CA PHE A 62 2.29 -9.88 11.62
C PHE A 62 1.97 -8.83 10.55
N LEU A 63 2.28 -9.12 9.29
CA LEU A 63 2.05 -8.24 8.16
C LEU A 63 1.30 -9.00 7.07
N ARG A 64 0.25 -8.39 6.54
CA ARG A 64 -0.55 -8.92 5.43
C ARG A 64 -0.65 -7.88 4.33
N VAL A 65 -0.09 -8.17 3.16
CA VAL A 65 -0.26 -7.32 1.97
C VAL A 65 -1.70 -7.45 1.47
N ILE A 66 -2.30 -6.31 1.15
CA ILE A 66 -3.60 -6.22 0.48
C ILE A 66 -3.29 -5.86 -0.97
N ALA A 67 -3.35 -6.85 -1.85
CA ALA A 67 -2.89 -6.71 -3.22
C ALA A 67 -3.95 -6.06 -4.13
N ALA A 68 -3.49 -5.23 -5.07
CA ALA A 68 -4.34 -4.59 -6.08
C ALA A 68 -5.01 -5.60 -7.03
N ALA A 69 -4.33 -6.72 -7.30
CA ALA A 69 -4.88 -7.85 -8.03
C ALA A 69 -4.45 -9.18 -7.36
N PRO A 70 -5.26 -10.25 -7.50
CA PRO A 70 -4.85 -11.57 -7.04
C PRO A 70 -3.56 -12.03 -7.73
N ASP A 71 -2.86 -12.96 -7.10
CA ASP A 71 -1.73 -13.63 -7.71
C ASP A 71 -2.23 -14.42 -8.93
N ASP A 72 -1.48 -14.41 -10.03
CA ASP A 72 -1.85 -15.13 -11.25
C ASP A 72 -1.56 -16.64 -11.17
N LEU A 73 -1.13 -17.10 -9.98
CA LEU A 73 -0.78 -18.48 -9.65
C LEU A 73 0.35 -19.03 -10.54
N ASP A 74 1.18 -18.16 -11.12
CA ASP A 74 2.33 -18.59 -11.92
C ASP A 74 3.32 -19.38 -11.03
N PRO A 75 3.55 -20.68 -11.29
CA PRO A 75 4.44 -21.51 -10.47
C PRO A 75 5.90 -21.04 -10.46
N THR A 76 6.30 -20.25 -11.46
CA THR A 76 7.65 -19.64 -11.53
C THR A 76 7.80 -18.47 -10.55
N LEU A 77 6.67 -17.88 -10.15
CA LEU A 77 6.57 -16.75 -9.25
C LEU A 77 6.36 -17.19 -7.78
N GLU A 78 5.63 -18.28 -7.54
CA GLU A 78 5.42 -18.89 -6.21
C GLU A 78 6.72 -19.10 -5.41
N ARG A 79 7.85 -19.38 -6.09
CA ARG A 79 9.13 -19.73 -5.46
C ARG A 79 10.01 -18.54 -5.05
N ARG A 80 9.63 -17.28 -5.34
CA ARG A 80 10.55 -16.12 -5.23
C ARG A 80 10.09 -14.92 -4.38
N PHE A 81 9.14 -15.06 -3.46
CA PHE A 81 8.55 -13.92 -2.71
C PHE A 81 7.80 -12.92 -3.63
N VAL A 82 6.97 -13.42 -4.54
CA VAL A 82 6.32 -12.65 -5.62
C VAL A 82 5.03 -11.92 -5.21
N ALA A 83 4.67 -11.91 -3.93
CA ALA A 83 3.52 -11.18 -3.39
C ALA A 83 3.54 -9.64 -3.59
N LEU A 84 4.51 -9.09 -4.33
CA LEU A 84 4.68 -7.66 -4.61
C LEU A 84 4.40 -7.25 -6.06
N TYR A 85 4.34 -8.18 -7.03
CA TYR A 85 4.25 -7.80 -8.45
C TYR A 85 2.87 -7.24 -8.84
N ASN A 86 1.81 -7.80 -8.27
CA ASN A 86 0.43 -7.36 -8.47
C ASN A 86 -0.13 -6.57 -7.28
N ALA A 87 0.73 -6.24 -6.30
CA ALA A 87 0.29 -5.63 -5.05
C ALA A 87 0.11 -4.12 -5.15
N LEU A 88 0.74 -3.47 -6.12
CA LEU A 88 0.81 -2.02 -6.19
C LEU A 88 -0.43 -1.42 -6.86
N TYR A 89 -1.11 -0.54 -6.14
CA TYR A 89 -2.19 0.27 -6.68
C TYR A 89 -1.63 1.52 -7.37
N THR A 90 -2.27 1.94 -8.46
CA THR A 90 -1.86 3.12 -9.23
C THR A 90 -2.93 4.22 -9.29
N GLY A 91 -4.14 3.94 -8.84
CA GLY A 91 -5.26 4.88 -8.85
C GLY A 91 -6.49 4.31 -8.14
N GLY A 92 -7.46 5.18 -7.84
CA GLY A 92 -8.79 4.80 -7.34
C GLY A 92 -8.82 4.44 -5.85
N VAL A 93 -9.94 3.86 -5.42
CA VAL A 93 -10.14 3.43 -4.03
C VAL A 93 -9.36 2.14 -3.79
N VAL A 94 -8.44 2.16 -2.82
CA VAL A 94 -7.55 1.03 -2.51
C VAL A 94 -7.88 0.38 -1.17
N LEU A 95 -8.54 1.12 -0.29
CA LEU A 95 -9.07 0.64 0.96
C LEU A 95 -10.45 1.27 1.16
N ASP A 96 -11.45 0.44 1.45
CA ASP A 96 -12.78 0.85 1.88
C ASP A 96 -13.25 -0.16 2.95
N ASP A 97 -12.97 0.15 4.21
CA ASP A 97 -13.32 -0.70 5.36
C ASP A 97 -14.49 -0.05 6.12
N GLU A 98 -15.68 -0.62 5.97
CA GLU A 98 -16.89 -0.12 6.65
C GLU A 98 -16.89 -0.42 8.15
N ALA A 99 -16.18 -1.46 8.58
CA ALA A 99 -16.12 -1.87 9.99
C ALA A 99 -15.17 -1.00 10.81
N THR A 100 -14.10 -0.51 10.18
CA THR A 100 -13.20 0.48 10.75
C THR A 100 -13.12 1.61 9.75
N PRO A 101 -13.89 2.71 9.87
CA PRO A 101 -14.30 3.66 8.81
C PRO A 101 -13.13 4.42 8.16
N ALA A 102 -12.20 3.65 7.60
CA ALA A 102 -10.92 3.99 7.08
C ALA A 102 -11.00 3.76 5.58
N ARG A 103 -10.84 4.86 4.84
CA ARG A 103 -10.85 4.82 3.38
C ARG A 103 -9.56 5.44 2.87
N ILE A 104 -8.94 4.80 1.88
CA ILE A 104 -7.80 5.35 1.15
C ILE A 104 -8.14 5.34 -0.33
N GLU A 105 -7.99 6.50 -0.96
CA GLU A 105 -8.15 6.69 -2.38
C GLU A 105 -6.90 7.35 -2.96
N ILE A 106 -6.35 6.79 -4.03
CA ILE A 106 -5.29 7.42 -4.81
C ILE A 106 -5.96 8.39 -5.79
N ILE A 107 -5.75 9.68 -5.57
CA ILE A 107 -6.33 10.75 -6.38
C ILE A 107 -5.56 10.89 -7.68
N GLU A 108 -4.23 10.99 -7.58
CA GLU A 108 -3.37 11.19 -8.74
C GLU A 108 -1.92 10.82 -8.42
N ARG A 109 -1.14 10.61 -9.48
CA ARG A 109 0.32 10.56 -9.41
C ARG A 109 0.87 11.99 -9.53
N VAL A 110 1.77 12.38 -8.62
CA VAL A 110 2.43 13.69 -8.63
C VAL A 110 3.94 13.48 -8.74
N GLY A 111 4.48 13.61 -9.95
CA GLY A 111 5.88 13.30 -10.24
C GLY A 111 6.23 11.84 -9.92
N LYS A 112 7.18 11.63 -9.00
CA LYS A 112 7.51 10.30 -8.45
C LYS A 112 6.67 9.95 -7.20
N GLY A 113 5.67 10.73 -6.81
CA GLY A 113 4.82 10.45 -5.66
C GLY A 113 3.36 10.15 -6.03
N PHE A 114 2.54 9.94 -5.02
CA PHE A 114 1.09 9.82 -5.16
C PHE A 114 0.38 10.70 -4.14
N ARG A 115 -0.68 11.39 -4.58
CA ARG A 115 -1.60 12.11 -3.72
C ARG A 115 -2.72 11.16 -3.31
N LEU A 116 -2.86 10.93 -2.02
CA LEU A 116 -3.86 10.06 -1.43
C LEU A 116 -4.89 10.91 -0.68
N ARG A 117 -6.16 10.57 -0.77
CA ARG A 117 -7.19 11.02 0.16
C ARG A 117 -7.42 9.93 1.20
N VAL A 118 -7.37 10.33 2.46
CA VAL A 118 -7.53 9.42 3.60
C VAL A 118 -8.68 9.92 4.46
N THR A 119 -9.68 9.07 4.66
CA THR A 119 -10.85 9.34 5.52
C THR A 119 -10.80 8.46 6.76
N ARG A 120 -11.16 9.02 7.92
CA ARG A 120 -11.26 8.35 9.22
C ARG A 120 -12.42 8.90 10.04
#